data_AF-A0A350P6V5-F1
#
_entry.id   AF-A0A350P6V5-F1
#
_cell.length_a   1.000
_cell.length_b   1.000
_cell.length_c   1.000
_cell.angle_alpha   90.00
_cell.angle_beta   90.00
_cell.angle_gamma   90.00
#
_symmetry.space_group_name_H-M   'P 1'
#
loop_
_entity.id
_entity.type
_entity.pdbx_description
1 polymer ?
#
loop_
_entity_poly.entity_id
_entity_poly.type
_entity_poly.pdbx_seq_one_letter_code
_entity_poly.pdbx_strand_id
1 'polypeptide(L)' 'VHGWHDDIVPAENSINYARTCSANLLLVHDVHRLSNSMPQISPFFRNWLKPFDIHRL' A
#
# COMPACT_ATOMS: atom_id res chain seq x y z
N VAL A 1 0.99 0.84 -1.79
CA VAL A 1 0.49 -0.54 -1.60
C VAL A 1 1.03 -1.35 -2.77
N HIS A 2 1.57 -2.54 -2.55
CA HIS A 2 2.10 -3.38 -3.63
C HIS A 2 1.91 -4.88 -3.32
N GLY A 3 1.85 -5.71 -4.35
CA GLY A 3 1.69 -7.17 -4.22
C GLY A 3 3.03 -7.88 -4.15
N TRP A 4 3.19 -8.84 -3.23
CA TRP A 4 4.40 -9.66 -3.14
C TRP A 4 4.64 -10.51 -4.39
N HIS A 5 3.57 -10.92 -5.07
CA HIS A 5 3.61 -11.81 -6.24
C HIS A 5 3.21 -11.07 -7.51
N ASP A 6 3.50 -9.77 -7.57
CA ASP A 6 3.30 -8.98 -8.78
C ASP A 6 4.20 -9.52 -9.90
N ASP A 7 3.57 -10.07 -10.93
CA ASP A 7 4.17 -10.73 -12.08
C ASP A 7 4.57 -9.74 -13.20
N ILE A 8 4.21 -8.46 -13.05
CA ILE A 8 4.48 -7.39 -14.01
C ILE A 8 5.54 -6.42 -13.46
N VAL A 9 5.41 -6.02 -12.20
CA VAL A 9 6.29 -5.07 -11.52
C VAL A 9 6.82 -5.69 -10.21
N PRO A 10 8.11 -6.07 -10.15
CA PRO A 10 8.69 -6.66 -8.95
C PRO A 10 8.54 -5.79 -7.70
N ALA A 11 8.22 -6.41 -6.55
CA ALA A 11 7.99 -5.71 -5.29
C ALA A 11 9.23 -4.92 -4.80
N GLU A 12 10.42 -5.35 -5.19
CA GLU A 12 11.70 -4.70 -4.92
C GLU A 12 11.72 -3.26 -5.39
N ASN A 13 11.06 -2.94 -6.51
CA ASN A 13 10.97 -1.57 -7.02
C ASN A 13 10.27 -0.65 -6.02
N SER A 14 9.13 -1.09 -5.49
CA SER A 14 8.40 -0.33 -4.46
C SER A 14 9.17 -0.26 -3.14
N ILE A 15 9.83 -1.35 -2.74
CA ILE A 15 10.66 -1.37 -1.51
C ILE A 15 11.82 -0.38 -1.62
N ASN A 16 12.53 -0.38 -2.75
CA ASN A 16 13.65 0.53 -2.98
C ASN A 16 13.18 1.98 -3.01
N TYR A 17 12.09 2.29 -3.72
CA TYR A 17 11.50 3.63 -3.71
C TYR A 17 11.10 4.07 -2.30
N ALA A 18 10.40 3.21 -1.55
CA ALA A 18 9.98 3.55 -0.19
C ALA A 18 11.17 3.82 0.73
N ARG A 19 12.29 3.10 0.57
CA ARG A 19 13.52 3.36 1.30
C ARG A 19 14.17 4.70 0.95
N THR A 20 14.16 5.12 -0.31
CA THR A 20 14.82 6.38 -0.72
C THR A 20 14.10 7.62 -0.19
N CYS A 21 12.77 7.56 -0.01
CA CYS A 21 11.97 8.70 0.45
C CYS A 21 11.29 8.48 1.81
N SER A 22 11.60 7.38 2.50
CA SER A 22 10.95 6.98 3.76
C SER A 22 9.42 6.93 3.67
N ALA A 23 8.88 6.49 2.53
CA ALA A 23 7.44 6.36 2.34
C ALA A 23 6.87 5.13 3.08
N ASN A 24 5.64 5.26 3.59
CA ASN A 24 4.90 4.11 4.10
C ASN A 24 4.52 3.17 2.94
N LEU A 25 4.98 1.92 3.02
CA LEU A 25 4.67 0.87 2.04
C LEU A 25 3.93 -0.29 2.71
N LEU A 26 2.71 -0.56 2.24
CA LEU A 26 1.98 -1.78 2.57
C LEU A 26 2.23 -2.83 1.48
N LEU A 27 2.82 -3.96 1.86
CA LEU A 27 2.98 -5.14 1.00
C LEU A 27 1.94 -6.20 1.36
N VAL A 28 1.26 -6.75 0.37
CA VAL A 28 0.19 -7.75 0.55
C VAL A 28 0.46 -9.02 -0.24
N HIS A 29 -0.07 -10.15 0.24
CA HIS A 29 0.05 -11.44 -0.44
C HIS A 29 -0.93 -11.52 -1.62
N ASP A 30 -0.55 -10.89 -2.74
CA ASP A 30 -1.36 -10.84 -3.96
C ASP A 30 -0.49 -10.58 -5.19
N VAL A 31 -1.13 -10.65 -6.36
CA VAL A 31 -0.54 -10.32 -7.66
C VAL A 31 -0.79 -8.84 -8.04
N HIS A 32 -0.35 -8.43 -9.23
CA HIS A 32 -0.40 -7.04 -9.72
C HIS A 32 -1.75 -6.33 -9.50
N ARG A 33 -2.87 -7.05 -9.65
CA ARG A 33 -4.22 -6.48 -9.56
C ARG A 33 -4.71 -6.21 -8.14
N LEU A 34 -4.09 -6.82 -7.12
CA LEU A 34 -4.45 -6.69 -5.70
C LEU A 34 -5.90 -7.03 -5.34
N SER A 35 -6.66 -7.66 -6.24
CA SER A 35 -8.10 -7.86 -6.09
C SER A 35 -8.47 -8.70 -4.87
N ASN A 36 -7.61 -9.63 -4.44
CA ASN A 36 -7.86 -10.51 -3.29
C ASN A 36 -7.55 -9.81 -1.97
N SER A 37 -6.81 -8.70 -2.00
CA SER A 37 -6.34 -7.97 -0.83
C SER A 37 -7.15 -6.72 -0.50
N MET A 38 -8.24 -6.44 -1.22
CA MET A 38 -9.14 -5.31 -0.93
C MET A 38 -9.64 -5.26 0.53
N PRO A 39 -9.94 -6.39 1.20
CA PRO A 39 -10.32 -6.38 2.62
C PRO A 39 -9.20 -5.90 3.55
N GLN A 40 -7.92 -6.05 3.17
CA GLN A 40 -6.77 -5.55 3.93
C GLN A 40 -6.43 -4.09 3.56
N ILE A 41 -6.52 -3.76 2.28
CA ILE A 41 -6.16 -2.44 1.75
C ILE A 41 -7.15 -1.37 2.20
N SER A 42 -8.46 -1.66 2.19
CA SER A 42 -9.49 -0.65 2.49
C SER A 42 -9.40 -0.10 3.92
N PRO A 43 -9.25 -0.92 4.99
CA PRO A 43 -9.04 -0.42 6.34
C PRO A 43 -7.74 0.37 6.50
N PHE A 44 -6.65 -0.09 5.87
CA PHE A 44 -5.37 0.63 5.89
C PHE A 44 -5.51 2.03 5.29
N PHE A 45 -6.12 2.14 4.11
CA PHE A 45 -6.36 3.42 3.45
C PHE A 45 -7.27 4.34 4.26
N ARG A 46 -8.36 3.82 4.83
CA ARG A 46 -9.22 4.59 5.74
C ARG A 46 -8.46 5.14 6.94
N ASN A 47 -7.59 4.33 7.54
CA ASN A 47 -6.77 4.78 8.66
C ASN A 47 -5.75 5.84 8.24
N TRP A 48 -5.15 5.69 7.05
CA TRP A 48 -4.24 6.69 6.50
C TRP A 48 -4.94 8.05 6.25
N LEU A 49 -6.23 8.06 5.91
CA LEU A 49 -7.01 9.29 5.72
C LEU A 49 -7.39 10.01 7.03
N LYS A 50 -7.39 9.33 8.18
CA LYS A 50 -7.86 9.91 9.46
C LYS A 50 -7.20 11.25 9.84
N PRO A 51 -5.89 11.47 9.64
CA PRO A 51 -5.28 12.76 9.94
C PRO A 51 -5.75 13.91 9.03
N PHE A 52 -6.36 13.60 7.89
CA PHE A 52 -6.86 14.58 6.92
C PHE A 52 -8.35 14.88 7.10
N ASP A 53 -9.01 14.26 8.08
CA ASP A 53 -10.41 14.53 8.38
C ASP A 53 -10.57 15.93 8.99
N ILE A 54 -11.30 16.79 8.26
CA ILE A 54 -11.49 18.22 8.56
C ILE A 54 -12.19 18.48 9.89
N HIS A 55 -12.83 17.46 10.48
CA HIS A 55 -13.49 17.56 11.78
C HIS A 55 -12.52 17.47 12.98
N ARG A 56 -11.21 17.43 12.73
CA ARG A 56 -10.16 17.33 13.76
C ARG A 56 -9.19 18.52 13.80
N LEU A 57 -9.49 19.60 13.06
CA LEU A 57 -8.83 20.90 13.17
C LEU A 57 -9.71 21.88 13.95
#